data_AF-A0A3N5SHS2-F1
#
_entry.id   AF-A0A3N5SHS2-F1
#
_cell.length_a   1.000
_cell.length_b   1.000
_cell.length_c   1.000
_cell.angle_alpha   90.00
_cell.angle_beta   90.00
_cell.angle_gamma   90.00
#
_symmetry.space_group_name_H-M   'P 1'
#
loop_
_entity.id
_entity.type
_entity.pdbx_description
1 polymer ?
#
loop_
_entity_poly.entity_id
_entity_poly.type
_entity_poly.pdbx_seq_one_letter_code
_entity_poly.pdbx_strand_id
1 'polypeptide(L)'
;DSGELRREAVVVVSKAGYLQGRNYTLSQERKRLGRPFAELVPYADGLEHCIHPEFLEDQLTRALERLGLETIDVYLLHNPEYYLGWAAHNGMDLPAAQIEYDRRIANAFRHLETEVTRGRIRWYGISSNTFPAPASDPQFTCLERVWEMAEAIGPEHHFGVVQLPMNLYEDGAVLLANQPCGVTALEFARQKNLGVLINRPLNAFTENRLLRLADVDAAESLPAEEIEKRIEAITAALAAADPDWGGNTSLSQLAVRALRSTAGISCVLVGMRRTPYVDDILTELATPVARKGRKASWQKLHQSL
;
A
#
# COMPACT_ATOMS: atom_id res chain seq x y z
N ASP A 1 2.40 -17.34 -33.25
CA ASP A 1 1.91 -16.46 -32.17
C ASP A 1 3.00 -15.49 -31.78
N SER A 2 2.78 -14.18 -31.94
CA SER A 2 3.81 -13.13 -31.79
C SER A 2 4.29 -12.89 -30.35
N GLY A 3 3.86 -13.69 -29.37
CA GLY A 3 4.22 -13.47 -27.96
C GLY A 3 3.72 -12.13 -27.39
N GLU A 4 2.83 -11.42 -28.10
CA GLU A 4 2.33 -10.13 -27.70
C GLU A 4 1.27 -10.28 -26.59
N LEU A 5 1.53 -9.59 -25.47
CA LEU A 5 0.66 -9.60 -24.30
C LEU A 5 -0.58 -8.73 -24.56
N ARG A 6 -1.77 -9.34 -24.47
CA ARG A 6 -3.03 -8.61 -24.63
C ARG A 6 -3.29 -7.70 -23.43
N ARG A 7 -3.85 -6.50 -23.64
CA ARG A 7 -4.12 -5.52 -22.58
C ARG A 7 -5.04 -6.09 -21.49
N GLU A 8 -6.03 -6.88 -21.88
CA GLU A 8 -6.99 -7.54 -20.99
C GLU A 8 -6.39 -8.64 -20.12
N ALA A 9 -5.16 -9.10 -20.42
CA ALA A 9 -4.44 -10.09 -19.60
C ALA A 9 -3.66 -9.43 -18.45
N VAL A 10 -3.65 -8.10 -18.36
CA VAL A 10 -2.87 -7.34 -17.36
C VAL A 10 -3.80 -6.45 -16.56
N VAL A 11 -3.55 -6.37 -15.25
CA VAL A 11 -4.16 -5.37 -14.37
C VAL A 11 -3.16 -4.25 -14.13
N VAL A 12 -3.51 -3.02 -14.54
CA VAL A 12 -2.67 -1.84 -14.35
C VAL A 12 -3.19 -1.01 -13.19
N VAL A 13 -2.32 -0.81 -12.19
CA VAL A 13 -2.60 0.02 -11.01
C VAL A 13 -1.72 1.26 -11.04
N SER A 14 -2.32 2.45 -10.94
CA SER A 14 -1.61 3.73 -10.82
C SER A 14 -2.05 4.47 -9.56
N LYS A 15 -1.27 5.47 -9.13
CA LYS A 15 -1.54 6.22 -7.90
C LYS A 15 -1.19 7.69 -8.06
N ALA A 16 -1.95 8.56 -7.39
CA ALA A 16 -1.64 9.99 -7.28
C ALA A 16 -1.78 10.50 -5.85
N GLY A 17 -0.94 11.46 -5.51
CA GLY A 17 -0.86 12.03 -4.16
C GLY A 17 0.41 12.85 -4.00
N TYR A 18 1.54 12.32 -4.48
CA TYR A 18 2.84 12.98 -4.39
C TYR A 18 3.12 13.95 -5.53
N LEU A 19 3.64 15.12 -5.16
CA LEU A 19 4.32 16.06 -6.03
C LEU A 19 5.80 16.05 -5.67
N GLN A 20 6.53 15.21 -6.41
CA GLN A 20 7.99 15.07 -6.35
C GLN A 20 8.55 15.00 -7.78
N GLY A 21 9.83 15.30 -7.95
CA GLY A 21 10.47 15.32 -9.27
C GLY A 21 9.70 16.22 -10.26
N ARG A 22 9.29 15.67 -11.41
CA ARG A 22 8.55 16.42 -12.45
C ARG A 22 7.25 17.04 -11.94
N ASN A 23 6.52 16.37 -11.05
CA ASN A 23 5.28 16.91 -10.48
C ASN A 23 5.54 18.08 -9.54
N TYR A 24 6.65 18.05 -8.79
CA TYR A 24 7.08 19.17 -7.97
C TYR A 24 7.46 20.37 -8.83
N THR A 25 8.21 20.16 -9.92
CA THR A 25 8.53 21.22 -10.89
C THR A 25 7.27 21.87 -11.46
N LEU A 26 6.27 21.07 -11.85
CA LEU A 26 4.98 21.58 -12.31
C LEU A 26 4.25 22.40 -11.23
N SER A 27 4.25 21.92 -9.98
CA SER A 27 3.68 22.65 -8.86
C SER A 27 4.33 24.03 -8.68
N GLN A 28 5.67 24.10 -8.71
CA GLN A 28 6.40 25.35 -8.58
C GLN A 28 6.10 26.32 -9.74
N GLU A 29 6.00 25.81 -10.97
CA GLU A 29 5.60 26.63 -12.11
C GLU A 29 4.18 27.20 -11.95
N ARG A 30 3.23 26.36 -11.54
CA ARG A 30 1.85 26.78 -11.27
C ARG A 30 1.77 27.85 -10.17
N LYS A 31 2.56 27.71 -9.11
CA LYS A 31 2.71 28.72 -8.05
C LYS A 31 3.24 30.05 -8.59
N ARG A 32 4.30 30.02 -9.41
CA ARG A 32 4.88 31.21 -10.04
C ARG A 32 3.89 31.94 -10.95
N LEU A 33 2.99 31.19 -11.58
CA LEU A 33 1.91 31.72 -12.43
C LEU A 33 0.65 32.12 -11.64
N GLY A 34 0.68 32.08 -10.30
CA GLY A 34 -0.45 32.48 -9.45
C GLY A 34 -1.63 31.50 -9.45
N ARG A 35 -1.41 30.24 -9.90
CA ARG A 35 -2.45 29.20 -10.06
C ARG A 35 -2.07 27.88 -9.37
N PRO A 36 -1.68 27.87 -8.08
CA PRO A 36 -1.35 26.64 -7.39
C PRO A 36 -2.53 25.66 -7.40
N PHE A 37 -2.24 24.36 -7.29
CA PHE A 37 -3.31 23.40 -6.98
C PHE A 37 -3.92 23.74 -5.62
N ALA A 38 -5.24 23.65 -5.53
CA ALA A 38 -5.94 23.84 -4.26
C ALA A 38 -5.55 22.76 -3.24
N GLU A 39 -5.63 23.12 -1.96
CA GLU A 39 -5.45 22.19 -0.82
C GLU A 39 -4.10 21.47 -0.76
N LEU A 40 -3.10 21.99 -1.47
CA LEU A 40 -1.76 21.45 -1.52
C LEU A 40 -1.08 21.49 -0.14
N VAL A 41 -0.43 20.38 0.22
CA VAL A 41 0.23 20.15 1.50
C VAL A 41 1.75 20.13 1.30
N PRO A 42 2.50 21.14 1.75
CA PRO A 42 3.96 21.09 1.77
C PRO A 42 4.40 20.09 2.86
N TYR A 43 5.09 19.01 2.48
CA TYR A 43 5.43 17.95 3.42
C TYR A 43 6.91 17.95 3.81
N ALA A 44 7.81 18.10 2.82
CA ALA A 44 9.24 18.26 3.04
C ALA A 44 9.85 19.08 1.89
N ASP A 45 11.14 19.39 1.97
CA ASP A 45 11.83 20.03 0.85
C ASP A 45 11.76 19.14 -0.41
N GLY A 46 11.35 19.73 -1.54
CA GLY A 46 11.12 19.01 -2.79
C GLY A 46 9.92 18.04 -2.79
N LEU A 47 9.09 18.01 -1.74
CA LEU A 47 7.97 17.07 -1.60
C LEU A 47 6.69 17.75 -1.10
N GLU A 48 5.67 17.71 -1.95
CA GLU A 48 4.32 18.18 -1.61
C GLU A 48 3.32 17.04 -1.82
N HIS A 49 2.13 17.20 -1.26
CA HIS A 49 1.03 16.25 -1.37
C HIS A 49 -0.28 16.94 -1.77
N CYS A 50 -1.07 16.30 -2.62
CA CYS A 50 -2.38 16.79 -3.02
C CYS A 50 -3.28 15.62 -3.47
N ILE A 51 -4.54 15.63 -3.05
CA ILE A 51 -5.60 14.73 -3.56
C ILE A 51 -6.82 15.52 -4.05
N HIS A 52 -6.66 16.83 -4.29
CA HIS A 52 -7.73 17.68 -4.79
C HIS A 52 -8.16 17.21 -6.20
N PRO A 53 -9.46 17.24 -6.55
CA PRO A 53 -9.97 16.81 -7.85
C PRO A 53 -9.20 17.36 -9.07
N GLU A 54 -8.88 18.66 -9.08
CA GLU A 54 -8.10 19.26 -10.19
C GLU A 54 -6.72 18.61 -10.36
N PHE A 55 -6.04 18.29 -9.26
CA PHE A 55 -4.75 17.61 -9.31
C PHE A 55 -4.91 16.16 -9.77
N LEU A 56 -5.93 15.45 -9.26
CA LEU A 56 -6.19 14.07 -9.65
C LEU A 56 -6.51 13.95 -11.14
N GLU A 57 -7.29 14.89 -11.71
CA GLU A 57 -7.59 14.95 -13.14
C GLU A 57 -6.32 15.13 -13.99
N ASP A 58 -5.47 16.11 -13.65
CA ASP A 58 -4.18 16.34 -14.33
C ASP A 58 -3.28 15.10 -14.27
N GLN A 59 -3.16 14.48 -13.09
CA GLN A 59 -2.30 13.31 -12.91
C GLN A 59 -2.81 12.08 -13.63
N LEU A 60 -4.12 11.86 -13.65
CA LEU A 60 -4.73 10.76 -14.39
C LEU A 60 -4.53 10.94 -15.90
N THR A 61 -4.69 12.16 -16.43
CA THR A 61 -4.45 12.48 -17.85
C THR A 61 -3.03 12.12 -18.25
N ARG A 62 -2.05 12.61 -17.48
CA ARG A 62 -0.63 12.33 -17.74
C ARG A 62 -0.27 10.85 -17.56
N ALA A 63 -0.93 10.16 -16.64
CA ALA A 63 -0.70 8.72 -16.45
C ALA A 63 -1.19 7.92 -17.65
N LEU A 64 -2.39 8.21 -18.15
CA LEU A 64 -2.97 7.58 -19.34
C LEU A 64 -2.12 7.86 -20.59
N GLU A 65 -1.75 9.11 -20.83
CA GLU A 65 -0.87 9.51 -21.93
C GLU A 65 0.49 8.80 -21.88
N ARG A 66 1.14 8.78 -20.71
CA ARG A 66 2.46 8.14 -20.53
C ARG A 66 2.40 6.64 -20.74
N LEU A 67 1.31 5.99 -20.32
CA LEU A 67 1.13 4.55 -20.45
C LEU A 67 0.56 4.14 -21.82
N GLY A 68 0.09 5.10 -22.63
CA GLY A 68 -0.62 4.83 -23.88
C GLY A 68 -1.92 4.05 -23.64
N LEU A 69 -2.61 4.33 -22.54
CA LEU A 69 -3.85 3.64 -22.14
C LEU A 69 -5.04 4.58 -22.18
N GLU A 70 -6.19 4.05 -22.57
CA GLU A 70 -7.48 4.73 -22.43
C GLU A 70 -8.06 4.56 -21.01
N THR A 71 -7.77 3.41 -20.38
CA THR A 71 -8.29 3.04 -19.06
C THR A 71 -7.23 2.41 -18.17
N ILE A 72 -7.16 2.87 -16.92
CA ILE A 72 -6.41 2.23 -15.82
C ILE A 72 -7.36 1.34 -15.03
N ASP A 73 -6.96 0.11 -14.69
CA ASP A 73 -7.86 -0.81 -13.98
C ASP A 73 -8.14 -0.36 -12.55
N VAL A 74 -7.12 0.16 -11.85
CA VAL A 74 -7.25 0.65 -10.49
C VAL A 74 -6.45 1.94 -10.29
N TYR A 75 -7.09 2.99 -9.78
CA TYR A 75 -6.43 4.25 -9.43
C TYR A 75 -6.49 4.53 -7.93
N LEU A 76 -5.33 4.68 -7.28
CA LEU A 76 -5.26 4.83 -5.83
C LEU A 76 -4.92 6.27 -5.42
N LEU A 77 -5.60 6.79 -4.41
CA LEU A 77 -5.08 7.93 -3.64
C LEU A 77 -3.85 7.47 -2.87
N HIS A 78 -2.74 8.19 -3.01
CA HIS A 78 -1.44 7.78 -2.49
C HIS A 78 -1.13 8.54 -1.20
N ASN A 79 -1.14 7.80 -0.09
CA ASN A 79 -0.82 8.22 1.27
C ASN A 79 -1.55 9.52 1.68
N PRO A 80 -2.89 9.55 1.62
CA PRO A 80 -3.66 10.74 2.00
C PRO A 80 -3.35 11.21 3.43
N GLU A 81 -2.92 10.31 4.32
CA GLU A 81 -2.52 10.62 5.70
C GLU A 81 -1.40 11.67 5.84
N TYR A 82 -0.68 11.99 4.75
CA TYR A 82 0.32 13.06 4.75
C TYR A 82 -0.28 14.42 5.15
N TYR A 83 -1.57 14.62 4.86
CA TYR A 83 -2.30 15.77 5.37
C TYR A 83 -2.39 15.77 6.90
N LEU A 84 -2.68 14.61 7.54
CA LEU A 84 -2.76 14.49 9.00
C LEU A 84 -1.39 14.72 9.64
N GLY A 85 -0.32 14.18 9.05
CA GLY A 85 1.05 14.43 9.51
C GLY A 85 1.44 15.91 9.45
N TRP A 86 1.11 16.57 8.33
CA TRP A 86 1.29 18.01 8.18
C TRP A 86 0.43 18.80 9.19
N ALA A 87 -0.82 18.40 9.39
CA ALA A 87 -1.74 19.04 10.31
C ALA A 87 -1.24 19.03 11.75
N ALA A 88 -0.78 17.87 12.22
CA ALA A 88 -0.18 17.71 13.53
C ALA A 88 1.08 18.58 13.67
N HIS A 89 1.95 18.60 12.67
CA HIS A 89 3.16 19.43 12.68
C HIS A 89 2.85 20.94 12.76
N ASN A 90 1.75 21.38 12.15
CA ASN A 90 1.30 22.77 12.18
C ASN A 90 0.41 23.10 13.40
N GLY A 91 0.29 22.19 14.38
CA GLY A 91 -0.44 22.42 15.61
C GLY A 91 -1.95 22.52 15.45
N MET A 92 -2.51 21.95 14.39
CA MET A 92 -3.98 21.89 14.22
C MET A 92 -4.59 20.92 15.23
N ASP A 93 -5.79 21.27 15.72
CA ASP A 93 -6.59 20.39 16.56
C ASP A 93 -6.95 19.09 15.82
N LEU A 94 -6.75 17.95 16.48
CA LEU A 94 -6.87 16.63 15.85
C LEU A 94 -8.30 16.34 15.33
N PRO A 95 -9.38 16.58 16.09
CA PRO A 95 -10.74 16.52 15.57
C PRO A 95 -10.98 17.39 14.32
N ALA A 96 -10.51 18.64 14.33
CA ALA A 96 -10.66 19.53 13.19
C ALA A 96 -9.88 19.03 11.96
N ALA A 97 -8.66 18.54 12.14
CA ALA A 97 -7.87 17.92 11.09
C ALA A 97 -8.58 16.67 10.54
N GLN A 98 -9.14 15.82 11.39
CA GLN A 98 -9.87 14.63 10.94
C GLN A 98 -11.09 14.98 10.07
N ILE A 99 -11.87 15.99 10.45
CA ILE A 99 -13.03 16.45 9.66
C ILE A 99 -12.59 16.90 8.26
N GLU A 100 -11.51 17.68 8.19
CA GLU A 100 -10.97 18.16 6.92
C GLU A 100 -10.35 17.03 6.08
N TYR A 101 -9.70 16.07 6.73
CA TYR A 101 -9.18 14.86 6.09
C TYR A 101 -10.27 14.05 5.40
N ASP A 102 -11.37 13.80 6.10
CA ASP A 102 -12.52 13.09 5.56
C ASP A 102 -13.16 13.87 4.40
N ARG A 103 -13.30 15.20 4.54
CA ARG A 103 -13.83 16.06 3.47
C ARG A 103 -12.98 15.94 2.21
N ARG A 104 -11.64 15.96 2.35
CA ARG A 104 -10.70 15.81 1.22
C ARG A 104 -10.87 14.46 0.53
N ILE A 105 -10.96 13.36 1.28
CA ILE A 105 -11.17 12.02 0.72
C ILE A 105 -12.53 11.92 0.02
N ALA A 106 -13.60 12.40 0.65
CA ALA A 106 -14.94 12.38 0.06
C ALA A 106 -15.00 13.17 -1.26
N ASN A 107 -14.34 14.32 -1.34
CA ASN A 107 -14.23 15.10 -2.57
C ASN A 107 -13.43 14.38 -3.65
N ALA A 108 -12.31 13.76 -3.29
CA ALA A 108 -11.51 12.95 -4.19
C ALA A 108 -12.33 11.77 -4.74
N PHE A 109 -13.08 11.06 -3.89
CA PHE A 109 -13.93 9.94 -4.32
C PHE A 109 -15.03 10.36 -5.29
N ARG A 110 -15.73 11.49 -5.06
CA ARG A 110 -16.73 12.00 -6.03
C ARG A 110 -16.13 12.28 -7.40
N HIS A 111 -14.90 12.82 -7.44
CA HIS A 111 -14.19 13.01 -8.69
C HIS A 111 -13.81 11.67 -9.34
N LEU A 112 -13.32 10.70 -8.56
CA LEU A 112 -12.96 9.39 -9.07
C LEU A 112 -14.17 8.62 -9.63
N GLU A 113 -15.35 8.74 -9.04
CA GLU A 113 -16.60 8.22 -9.64
C GLU A 113 -16.93 8.87 -10.99
N THR A 114 -16.62 10.16 -11.14
CA THR A 114 -16.75 10.83 -12.45
C THR A 114 -15.76 10.24 -13.46
N GLU A 115 -14.54 9.95 -13.05
CA GLU A 115 -13.52 9.32 -13.89
C GLU A 115 -13.85 7.86 -14.25
N VAL A 116 -14.55 7.14 -13.37
CA VAL A 116 -15.14 5.84 -13.69
C VAL A 116 -16.22 5.98 -14.75
N THR A 117 -17.15 6.92 -14.58
CA THR A 117 -18.21 7.19 -15.55
C THR A 117 -17.65 7.58 -16.92
N ARG A 118 -16.52 8.30 -16.94
CA ARG A 118 -15.76 8.66 -18.16
C ARG A 118 -14.99 7.48 -18.76
N GLY A 119 -14.96 6.31 -18.12
CA GLY A 119 -14.24 5.12 -18.58
C GLY A 119 -12.72 5.21 -18.43
N ARG A 120 -12.20 6.22 -17.72
CA ARG A 120 -10.75 6.45 -17.58
C ARG A 120 -10.11 5.59 -16.50
N ILE A 121 -10.92 5.18 -15.52
CA ILE A 121 -10.55 4.19 -14.51
C ILE A 121 -11.68 3.18 -14.34
N ARG A 122 -11.38 1.93 -13.95
CA ARG A 122 -12.43 0.92 -13.65
C ARG A 122 -12.81 0.87 -12.17
N TRP A 123 -11.81 0.96 -11.31
CA TRP A 123 -11.95 0.97 -9.85
C TRP A 123 -11.02 2.02 -9.26
N TYR A 124 -11.31 2.44 -8.03
CA TYR A 124 -10.38 3.24 -7.27
C TYR A 124 -10.22 2.74 -5.84
N GLY A 125 -9.28 3.38 -5.13
CA GLY A 125 -8.86 2.92 -3.82
C GLY A 125 -7.96 3.90 -3.09
N ILE A 126 -7.43 3.45 -1.96
CA ILE A 126 -6.43 4.18 -1.20
C ILE A 126 -5.22 3.28 -0.98
N SER A 127 -4.03 3.83 -1.20
CA SER A 127 -2.77 3.31 -0.70
C SER A 127 -2.43 4.10 0.54
N SER A 128 -2.40 3.47 1.72
CA SER A 128 -2.07 4.13 2.98
C SER A 128 -1.09 3.30 3.78
N ASN A 129 -0.07 3.96 4.33
CA ASN A 129 0.86 3.34 5.25
C ASN A 129 0.25 3.13 6.64
N THR A 130 -0.82 3.85 6.97
CA THR A 130 -1.40 3.86 8.31
C THR A 130 -2.68 3.04 8.43
N PHE A 131 -3.15 2.37 7.37
CA PHE A 131 -4.22 1.36 7.51
C PHE A 131 -3.93 0.31 8.60
N PRO A 132 -2.68 -0.17 8.77
CA PRO A 132 -2.32 -1.12 9.82
C PRO A 132 -1.98 -0.49 11.19
N ALA A 133 -1.98 0.84 11.30
CA ALA A 133 -1.54 1.55 12.49
C ALA A 133 -2.58 1.47 13.63
N PRO A 134 -2.19 1.69 14.90
CA PRO A 134 -3.14 1.81 16.00
C PRO A 134 -4.17 2.92 15.78
N ALA A 135 -5.39 2.71 16.27
CA ALA A 135 -6.46 3.71 16.18
C ALA A 135 -6.14 5.03 16.92
N SER A 136 -5.17 5.01 17.82
CA SER A 136 -4.65 6.19 18.54
C SER A 136 -3.57 6.96 17.76
N ASP A 137 -3.09 6.43 16.63
CA ASP A 137 -2.10 7.13 15.81
C ASP A 137 -2.76 8.37 15.19
N PRO A 138 -2.20 9.58 15.37
CA PRO A 138 -2.77 10.82 14.83
C PRO A 138 -2.82 10.86 13.29
N GLN A 139 -2.09 9.98 12.60
CA GLN A 139 -2.11 9.83 11.15
C GLN A 139 -2.91 8.61 10.69
N PHE A 140 -3.67 7.97 11.59
CA PHE A 140 -4.43 6.76 11.29
C PHE A 140 -5.48 6.99 10.19
N THR A 141 -5.35 6.26 9.09
CA THR A 141 -6.43 6.15 8.10
C THR A 141 -7.35 5.00 8.48
N CYS A 142 -8.49 5.32 9.08
CA CYS A 142 -9.51 4.33 9.42
C CYS A 142 -10.20 3.79 8.16
N LEU A 143 -10.05 2.49 7.88
CA LEU A 143 -10.62 1.87 6.69
C LEU A 143 -12.15 1.78 6.74
N GLU A 144 -12.72 1.55 7.92
CA GLU A 144 -14.17 1.55 8.12
C GLU A 144 -14.78 2.91 7.78
N ARG A 145 -14.17 4.00 8.25
CA ARG A 145 -14.60 5.37 7.93
C ARG A 145 -14.44 5.69 6.44
N VAL A 146 -13.35 5.22 5.81
CA VAL A 146 -13.16 5.32 4.36
C VAL A 146 -14.26 4.61 3.59
N TRP A 147 -14.66 3.41 4.04
CA TRP A 147 -15.74 2.67 3.43
C TRP A 147 -17.09 3.38 3.57
N GLU A 148 -17.41 3.92 4.75
CA GLU A 148 -18.61 4.73 4.98
C GLU A 148 -18.67 5.95 4.04
N MET A 149 -17.53 6.60 3.79
CA MET A 149 -17.44 7.70 2.82
C MET A 149 -17.74 7.26 1.39
N ALA A 150 -17.34 6.05 0.99
CA ALA A 150 -17.67 5.50 -0.31
C ALA A 150 -19.16 5.15 -0.41
N GLU A 151 -19.72 4.49 0.61
CA GLU A 151 -21.16 4.16 0.68
C GLU A 151 -22.05 5.40 0.62
N ALA A 152 -21.61 6.50 1.22
CA ALA A 152 -22.32 7.78 1.19
C ALA A 152 -22.38 8.44 -0.20
N ILE A 153 -21.54 8.04 -1.16
CA ILE A 153 -21.58 8.54 -2.54
C ILE A 153 -22.68 7.85 -3.33
N GLY A 154 -22.85 6.54 -3.14
CA GLY A 154 -23.90 5.75 -3.75
C GLY A 154 -23.70 4.24 -3.54
N PRO A 155 -24.77 3.44 -3.66
CA PRO A 155 -24.72 1.99 -3.44
C PRO A 155 -23.90 1.23 -4.49
N GLU A 156 -23.62 1.84 -5.64
CA GLU A 156 -22.83 1.27 -6.74
C GLU A 156 -21.46 1.97 -6.89
N HIS A 157 -20.88 2.44 -5.77
CA HIS A 157 -19.55 3.04 -5.81
C HIS A 157 -18.47 2.06 -6.26
N HIS A 158 -17.38 2.58 -6.78
CA HIS A 158 -16.25 1.84 -7.35
C HIS A 158 -15.00 1.88 -6.46
N PHE A 159 -15.14 2.29 -5.20
CA PHE A 159 -14.11 2.01 -4.19
C PHE A 159 -14.01 0.49 -3.97
N GLY A 160 -12.88 -0.11 -4.35
CA GLY A 160 -12.75 -1.57 -4.36
C GLY A 160 -11.37 -2.10 -4.00
N VAL A 161 -10.35 -1.24 -3.84
CA VAL A 161 -8.97 -1.69 -3.62
C VAL A 161 -8.31 -0.88 -2.52
N VAL A 162 -7.57 -1.55 -1.64
CA VAL A 162 -6.67 -0.93 -0.67
C VAL A 162 -5.26 -1.44 -0.86
N GLN A 163 -4.29 -0.55 -0.66
CA GLN A 163 -2.89 -0.92 -0.56
C GLN A 163 -2.36 -0.56 0.82
N LEU A 164 -1.73 -1.52 1.48
CA LEU A 164 -1.22 -1.37 2.85
C LEU A 164 0.09 -2.14 3.03
N PRO A 165 0.97 -1.68 3.94
CA PRO A 165 2.21 -2.38 4.23
C PRO A 165 1.93 -3.64 5.05
N MET A 166 2.59 -4.73 4.70
CA MET A 166 2.65 -5.92 5.52
C MET A 166 3.89 -6.75 5.18
N ASN A 167 4.60 -7.22 6.20
CA ASN A 167 5.73 -8.14 6.07
C ASN A 167 5.93 -8.91 7.38
N LEU A 168 7.05 -9.62 7.51
CA LEU A 168 7.34 -10.44 8.69
C LEU A 168 7.40 -9.66 10.02
N TYR A 169 7.58 -8.33 9.94
CA TYR A 169 7.67 -7.42 11.10
C TYR A 169 6.52 -6.41 11.16
N GLU A 170 5.95 -6.04 10.01
CA GLU A 170 4.79 -5.15 9.92
C GLU A 170 3.50 -5.99 9.83
N ASP A 171 3.04 -6.55 10.95
CA ASP A 171 1.87 -7.46 11.02
C ASP A 171 0.57 -6.80 11.49
N GLY A 172 0.56 -5.49 11.71
CA GLY A 172 -0.60 -4.74 12.22
C GLY A 172 -1.88 -4.98 11.42
N ALA A 173 -1.77 -5.23 10.11
CA ALA A 173 -2.93 -5.46 9.24
C ALA A 173 -3.69 -6.74 9.61
N VAL A 174 -3.02 -7.75 10.16
CA VAL A 174 -3.59 -9.06 10.52
C VAL A 174 -3.74 -9.25 12.04
N LEU A 175 -2.93 -8.59 12.87
CA LEU A 175 -2.98 -8.75 14.32
C LEU A 175 -3.71 -7.62 15.05
N LEU A 176 -3.65 -6.39 14.56
CA LEU A 176 -4.18 -5.24 15.29
C LEU A 176 -5.64 -4.97 14.93
N ALA A 177 -6.53 -5.18 15.90
CA ALA A 177 -7.94 -4.76 15.80
C ALA A 177 -8.02 -3.24 15.95
N ASN A 178 -7.95 -2.52 14.84
CA ASN A 178 -7.89 -1.06 14.79
C ASN A 178 -9.11 -0.41 14.13
N GLN A 179 -10.08 -1.21 13.64
CA GLN A 179 -11.33 -0.67 13.12
C GLN A 179 -12.36 -0.50 14.24
N PRO A 180 -13.24 0.52 14.19
CA PRO A 180 -14.33 0.73 15.15
C PRO A 180 -15.19 -0.51 15.42
N CYS A 181 -15.44 -1.35 14.42
CA CYS A 181 -16.17 -2.62 14.57
C CYS A 181 -15.37 -3.75 15.26
N GLY A 182 -14.14 -3.47 15.73
CA GLY A 182 -13.34 -4.38 16.56
C GLY A 182 -12.56 -5.44 15.78
N VAL A 183 -12.43 -5.30 14.45
CA VAL A 183 -11.65 -6.21 13.59
C VAL A 183 -10.40 -5.53 13.04
N THR A 184 -9.48 -6.32 12.47
CA THR A 184 -8.29 -5.76 11.83
C THR A 184 -8.60 -5.16 10.46
N ALA A 185 -7.71 -4.33 9.93
CA ALA A 185 -7.86 -3.79 8.56
C ALA A 185 -8.02 -4.90 7.50
N LEU A 186 -7.28 -6.01 7.62
CA LEU A 186 -7.39 -7.14 6.69
C LEU A 186 -8.72 -7.90 6.84
N GLU A 187 -9.20 -8.08 8.07
CA GLU A 187 -10.50 -8.71 8.34
C GLU A 187 -11.65 -7.85 7.80
N PHE A 188 -11.61 -6.53 8.02
CA PHE A 188 -12.59 -5.58 7.49
C PHE A 188 -12.60 -5.58 5.96
N ALA A 189 -11.42 -5.49 5.33
CA ALA A 189 -11.30 -5.55 3.87
C ALA A 189 -11.93 -6.83 3.30
N ARG A 190 -11.71 -7.98 3.95
CA ARG A 190 -12.34 -9.25 3.54
C ARG A 190 -13.86 -9.25 3.70
N GLN A 191 -14.39 -8.67 4.78
CA GLN A 191 -15.85 -8.57 5.01
C GLN A 191 -16.53 -7.71 3.94
N LYS A 192 -15.85 -6.66 3.46
CA LYS A 192 -16.34 -5.76 2.40
C LYS A 192 -15.92 -6.19 0.98
N ASN A 193 -15.29 -7.36 0.84
CA ASN A 193 -14.81 -7.89 -0.44
C ASN A 193 -13.85 -6.95 -1.21
N LEU A 194 -13.01 -6.22 -0.47
CA LEU A 194 -11.99 -5.34 -1.04
C LEU A 194 -10.78 -6.13 -1.57
N GLY A 195 -10.22 -5.68 -2.67
CA GLY A 195 -8.90 -6.13 -3.13
C GLY A 195 -7.80 -5.56 -2.23
N VAL A 196 -6.96 -6.42 -1.63
CA VAL A 196 -5.85 -5.99 -0.78
C VAL A 196 -4.52 -6.19 -1.48
N LEU A 197 -3.81 -5.10 -1.73
CA LEU A 197 -2.46 -5.08 -2.29
C LEU A 197 -1.45 -4.85 -1.17
N ILE A 198 -0.54 -5.79 -0.95
CA ILE A 198 0.51 -5.64 0.05
C ILE A 198 1.72 -4.98 -0.58
N ASN A 199 2.15 -3.84 -0.04
CA ASN A 199 3.46 -3.26 -0.35
C ASN A 199 4.47 -3.54 0.77
N ARG A 200 5.75 -3.33 0.46
CA ARG A 200 6.88 -3.58 1.37
C ARG A 200 7.00 -5.03 1.89
N PRO A 201 6.71 -6.08 1.10
CA PRO A 201 6.78 -7.46 1.59
C PRO A 201 8.19 -7.90 2.00
N LEU A 202 9.22 -7.28 1.41
CA LEU A 202 10.62 -7.63 1.60
C LEU A 202 11.45 -6.48 2.19
N ASN A 203 10.79 -5.42 2.67
CA ASN A 203 11.44 -4.25 3.27
C ASN A 203 10.74 -3.95 4.59
N ALA A 204 11.35 -4.29 5.71
CA ALA A 204 10.82 -3.97 7.02
C ALA A 204 11.47 -2.69 7.56
N PHE A 205 10.67 -1.82 8.17
CA PHE A 205 11.19 -0.74 9.00
C PHE A 205 11.12 -1.19 10.47
N THR A 206 12.28 -1.38 11.10
CA THR A 206 12.38 -1.71 12.53
C THR A 206 13.09 -0.56 13.24
N GLU A 207 12.46 0.09 14.22
CA GLU A 207 13.06 1.10 15.13
C GLU A 207 14.14 2.00 14.46
N ASN A 208 13.76 2.72 13.40
CA ASN A 208 14.61 3.61 12.59
C ASN A 208 15.64 2.98 11.64
N ARG A 209 15.55 1.68 11.31
CA ARG A 209 16.39 1.03 10.29
C ARG A 209 15.56 0.28 9.25
N LEU A 210 15.94 0.42 7.98
CA LEU A 210 15.40 -0.37 6.88
C LEU A 210 16.11 -1.73 6.84
N LEU A 211 15.42 -2.79 7.25
CA LEU A 211 15.85 -4.17 7.04
C LEU A 211 15.32 -4.66 5.69
N ARG A 212 16.22 -4.86 4.72
CA ARG A 212 15.86 -5.50 3.45
C ARG A 212 15.91 -7.02 3.61
N LEU A 213 14.75 -7.67 3.59
CA LEU A 213 14.62 -9.14 3.62
C LEU A 213 15.06 -9.80 2.29
N ALA A 214 15.31 -9.00 1.25
CA ALA A 214 15.70 -9.44 -0.09
C ALA A 214 17.18 -9.26 -0.45
N ASP A 215 17.95 -8.50 0.33
CA ASP A 215 19.35 -8.19 0.00
C ASP A 215 20.28 -8.70 1.10
N VAL A 216 21.10 -9.72 0.78
CA VAL A 216 22.28 -10.09 1.60
C VAL A 216 23.37 -9.01 1.47
N ASP A 217 23.41 -8.30 0.34
CA ASP A 217 24.42 -7.29 0.00
C ASP A 217 24.15 -5.89 0.57
N ALA A 218 22.93 -5.60 1.07
CA ALA A 218 22.54 -4.26 1.56
C ALA A 218 22.70 -4.10 3.08
N ALA A 219 23.19 -5.12 3.77
CA ALA A 219 23.60 -5.03 5.17
C ALA A 219 24.98 -4.36 5.26
N GLU A 220 25.08 -3.08 4.92
CA GLU A 220 26.31 -2.27 5.06
C GLU A 220 26.76 -2.05 6.52
N SER A 221 26.39 -2.91 7.48
CA SER A 221 26.83 -2.75 8.87
C SER A 221 26.94 -4.01 9.72
N LEU A 222 26.67 -5.21 9.18
CA LEU A 222 26.76 -6.46 9.97
C LEU A 222 27.72 -7.45 9.30
N PRO A 223 28.55 -8.18 10.07
CA PRO A 223 29.34 -9.28 9.54
C PRO A 223 28.47 -10.32 8.84
N ALA A 224 28.96 -10.95 7.77
CA ALA A 224 28.23 -11.95 7.00
C ALA A 224 27.66 -13.10 7.87
N GLU A 225 28.42 -13.53 8.88
CA GLU A 225 28.00 -14.56 9.84
C GLU A 225 26.77 -14.15 10.67
N GLU A 226 26.65 -12.86 11.01
CA GLU A 226 25.50 -12.36 11.77
C GLU A 226 24.23 -12.27 10.90
N ILE A 227 24.41 -11.93 9.62
CA ILE A 227 23.33 -11.95 8.63
C ILE A 227 22.83 -13.39 8.44
N GLU A 228 23.74 -14.34 8.29
CA GLU A 228 23.42 -15.76 8.11
C GLU A 228 22.64 -16.31 9.32
N LYS A 229 23.14 -16.08 10.54
CA LYS A 229 22.43 -16.46 11.78
C LYS A 229 21.04 -15.83 11.88
N ARG A 230 20.88 -14.58 11.44
CA ARG A 230 19.57 -13.90 11.45
C ARG A 230 18.61 -14.52 10.43
N ILE A 231 19.09 -14.86 9.24
CA ILE A 231 18.30 -15.56 8.21
C ILE A 231 17.86 -16.94 8.72
N GLU A 232 18.77 -17.70 9.35
CA GLU A 232 18.46 -18.99 9.96
C GLU A 232 17.39 -18.86 11.05
N ALA A 233 17.53 -17.86 11.94
CA ALA A 233 16.57 -17.60 13.01
C ALA A 233 15.18 -17.26 12.47
N ILE A 234 15.09 -16.37 11.47
CA ILE A 234 13.80 -16.01 10.86
C ILE A 234 13.17 -17.22 10.15
N THR A 235 13.97 -18.00 9.44
CA THR A 235 13.50 -19.22 8.74
C THR A 235 12.96 -20.25 9.73
N ALA A 236 13.65 -20.45 10.85
CA ALA A 236 13.19 -21.34 11.92
C ALA A 236 11.90 -20.81 12.56
N ALA A 237 11.80 -19.51 12.83
CA ALA A 237 10.60 -18.87 13.37
C ALA A 237 9.39 -19.04 12.45
N LEU A 238 9.58 -18.87 11.13
CA LEU A 238 8.53 -19.09 10.14
C LEU A 238 8.01 -20.53 10.15
N ALA A 239 8.92 -21.51 10.09
CA ALA A 239 8.56 -22.92 10.11
C ALA A 239 7.87 -23.34 11.42
N ALA A 240 8.28 -22.77 12.55
CA ALA A 240 7.66 -23.01 13.85
C ALA A 240 6.27 -22.35 13.99
N ALA A 241 6.10 -21.17 13.39
CA ALA A 241 4.83 -20.45 13.39
C ALA A 241 3.77 -21.17 12.53
N ASP A 242 4.17 -21.63 11.34
CA ASP A 242 3.31 -22.38 10.43
C ASP A 242 4.12 -23.37 9.60
N PRO A 243 3.75 -24.67 9.56
CA PRO A 243 4.45 -25.65 8.76
C PRO A 243 4.41 -25.33 7.25
N ASP A 244 3.39 -24.61 6.77
CA ASP A 244 3.31 -24.18 5.37
C ASP A 244 4.33 -23.07 5.04
N TRP A 245 4.95 -22.44 6.05
CA TRP A 245 5.93 -21.36 5.89
C TRP A 245 7.38 -21.82 6.08
N GLY A 246 7.61 -23.13 6.25
CA GLY A 246 8.93 -23.73 6.25
C GLY A 246 9.39 -24.17 4.85
N GLY A 247 10.62 -24.70 4.78
CA GLY A 247 11.18 -25.29 3.57
C GLY A 247 12.61 -24.86 3.31
N ASN A 248 13.31 -25.62 2.45
CA ASN A 248 14.68 -25.31 2.05
C ASN A 248 14.67 -24.35 0.85
N THR A 249 14.31 -23.09 1.09
CA THR A 249 14.32 -22.04 0.06
C THR A 249 14.74 -20.68 0.65
N SER A 250 14.87 -19.66 -0.20
CA SER A 250 15.29 -18.32 0.21
C SER A 250 14.27 -17.66 1.14
N LEU A 251 14.78 -16.78 2.03
CA LEU A 251 13.94 -16.02 2.96
C LEU A 251 12.91 -15.13 2.22
N SER A 252 13.25 -14.60 1.05
CA SER A 252 12.34 -13.85 0.18
C SER A 252 11.14 -14.68 -0.24
N GLN A 253 11.37 -15.92 -0.68
CA GLN A 253 10.30 -16.84 -1.04
C GLN A 253 9.42 -17.17 0.17
N LEU A 254 10.00 -17.47 1.32
CA LEU A 254 9.24 -17.76 2.55
C LEU A 254 8.42 -16.55 3.02
N ALA A 255 8.97 -15.34 2.95
CA ALA A 255 8.26 -14.11 3.30
C ALA A 255 7.07 -13.86 2.37
N VAL A 256 7.27 -14.02 1.06
CA VAL A 256 6.18 -13.92 0.07
C VAL A 256 5.14 -15.02 0.29
N ARG A 257 5.58 -16.25 0.62
CA ARG A 257 4.70 -17.40 0.94
C ARG A 257 3.78 -17.09 2.11
N ALA A 258 4.33 -16.53 3.19
CA ALA A 258 3.56 -16.17 4.38
C ALA A 258 2.42 -15.19 4.05
N LEU A 259 2.74 -14.16 3.28
CA LEU A 259 1.77 -13.15 2.83
C LEU A 259 0.74 -13.75 1.85
N ARG A 260 1.17 -14.33 0.72
CA ARG A 260 0.25 -14.81 -0.33
C ARG A 260 -0.68 -15.94 0.13
N SER A 261 -0.27 -16.70 1.15
CA SER A 261 -1.05 -17.80 1.72
C SER A 261 -2.02 -17.34 2.84
N THR A 262 -1.99 -16.06 3.20
CA THR A 262 -2.90 -15.46 4.18
C THR A 262 -4.21 -15.02 3.51
N ALA A 263 -5.34 -15.50 4.02
CA ALA A 263 -6.67 -15.14 3.53
C ALA A 263 -6.93 -13.62 3.70
N GLY A 264 -7.58 -13.02 2.71
CA GLY A 264 -7.81 -11.57 2.63
C GLY A 264 -6.76 -10.83 1.80
N ILE A 265 -5.53 -11.36 1.67
CA ILE A 265 -4.48 -10.73 0.84
C ILE A 265 -4.68 -11.11 -0.63
N SER A 266 -4.99 -10.15 -1.50
CA SER A 266 -5.26 -10.41 -2.92
C SER A 266 -4.00 -10.45 -3.77
N CYS A 267 -3.03 -9.58 -3.48
CA CYS A 267 -1.76 -9.52 -4.22
C CYS A 267 -0.62 -9.05 -3.32
N VAL A 268 0.57 -9.61 -3.53
CA VAL A 268 1.81 -9.19 -2.86
C VAL A 268 2.67 -8.47 -3.91
N LEU A 269 2.89 -7.17 -3.73
CA LEU A 269 3.64 -6.34 -4.67
C LEU A 269 5.14 -6.44 -4.39
N VAL A 270 5.85 -7.05 -5.33
CA VAL A 270 7.31 -7.21 -5.26
C VAL A 270 8.01 -6.15 -6.09
N GLY A 271 9.04 -5.52 -5.51
CA GLY A 271 9.89 -4.55 -6.20
C GLY A 271 11.25 -5.16 -6.48
N MET A 272 11.67 -5.17 -7.75
CA MET A 272 12.89 -5.86 -8.19
C MET A 272 13.73 -4.93 -9.07
N ARG A 273 15.06 -5.03 -8.93
CA ARG A 273 16.04 -4.26 -9.73
C ARG A 273 16.97 -5.14 -10.55
N ARG A 274 16.91 -6.46 -10.36
CA ARG A 274 17.77 -7.45 -11.01
C ARG A 274 16.93 -8.67 -11.39
N THR A 275 17.22 -9.26 -12.55
CA THR A 275 16.52 -10.44 -13.07
C THR A 275 16.51 -11.64 -12.10
N PRO A 276 17.60 -11.98 -11.39
CA PRO A 276 17.59 -13.10 -10.46
C PRO A 276 16.54 -12.99 -9.35
N TYR A 277 16.18 -11.78 -8.92
CA TYR A 277 15.11 -11.57 -7.93
C TYR A 277 13.74 -11.92 -8.51
N VAL A 278 13.54 -11.65 -9.81
CA VAL A 278 12.31 -12.04 -10.53
C VAL A 278 12.21 -13.56 -10.58
N ASP A 279 13.29 -14.24 -10.96
CA ASP A 279 13.34 -15.70 -11.08
C ASP A 279 13.08 -16.41 -9.74
N ASP A 280 13.61 -15.85 -8.65
CA ASP A 280 13.38 -16.32 -7.28
C ASP A 280 11.88 -16.28 -6.91
N ILE A 281 11.20 -15.17 -7.19
CA ILE A 281 9.75 -15.06 -6.90
C ILE A 281 8.90 -15.87 -7.87
N LEU A 282 9.29 -16.01 -9.13
CA LEU A 282 8.60 -16.90 -10.08
C LEU A 282 8.67 -18.37 -9.62
N THR A 283 9.80 -18.78 -9.03
CA THR A 283 9.96 -20.11 -8.44
C THR A 283 8.98 -20.31 -7.27
N GLU A 284 8.85 -19.33 -6.37
CA GLU A 284 7.83 -19.39 -5.32
C GLU A 284 6.40 -19.37 -5.88
N LEU A 285 6.14 -18.61 -6.94
CA LEU A 285 4.82 -18.57 -7.58
C LEU A 285 4.37 -19.91 -8.16
N ALA A 286 5.32 -20.75 -8.58
CA ALA A 286 5.05 -22.11 -9.03
C ALA A 286 4.71 -23.08 -7.88
N THR A 287 5.01 -22.72 -6.63
CA THR A 287 4.68 -23.53 -5.46
C THR A 287 3.20 -23.38 -5.09
N PRO A 288 2.40 -24.47 -5.10
CA PRO A 288 1.01 -24.39 -4.71
C PRO A 288 0.87 -24.04 -3.22
N VAL A 289 0.03 -23.07 -2.90
CA VAL A 289 -0.23 -22.66 -1.52
C VAL A 289 -1.72 -22.56 -1.27
N ALA A 290 -2.16 -23.09 -0.12
CA ALA A 290 -3.53 -22.91 0.34
C ALA A 290 -3.68 -21.54 1.05
N ARG A 291 -4.68 -20.77 0.62
CA ARG A 291 -5.06 -19.51 1.29
C ARG A 291 -5.94 -19.82 2.49
N LYS A 292 -5.47 -19.50 3.70
CA LYS A 292 -6.12 -19.84 4.98
C LYS A 292 -6.18 -18.63 5.91
N GLY A 293 -7.06 -18.64 6.90
CA GLY A 293 -6.97 -17.69 8.02
C GLY A 293 -5.72 -17.99 8.84
N ARG A 294 -4.73 -17.08 8.85
CA ARG A 294 -3.41 -17.31 9.46
C ARG A 294 -3.12 -16.42 10.68
N LYS A 295 -4.15 -15.84 11.31
CA LYS A 295 -3.98 -14.94 12.47
C LYS A 295 -3.14 -15.56 13.59
N ALA A 296 -3.42 -16.82 13.94
CA ALA A 296 -2.65 -17.55 14.95
C ALA A 296 -1.19 -17.79 14.54
N SER A 297 -0.93 -18.06 13.25
CA SER A 297 0.43 -18.23 12.71
C SER A 297 1.20 -16.91 12.77
N TRP A 298 0.59 -15.80 12.36
CA TRP A 298 1.17 -14.47 12.49
C TRP A 298 1.44 -14.09 13.95
N GLN A 299 0.54 -14.43 14.88
CA GLN A 299 0.74 -14.21 16.31
C GLN A 299 1.98 -14.95 16.84
N LYS A 300 2.16 -16.23 16.47
CA LYS A 300 3.35 -17.01 16.85
C LYS A 300 4.62 -16.42 16.27
N LEU A 301 4.58 -16.00 15.00
CA LEU A 301 5.71 -15.36 14.33
C LEU A 301 6.11 -14.06 15.03
N HIS A 302 5.14 -13.18 15.32
CA HIS A 302 5.36 -11.92 16.04
C HIS A 302 6.01 -12.13 17.41
N GLN A 303 5.63 -13.19 18.13
CA GLN A 303 6.24 -13.52 19.42
C GLN A 303 7.66 -14.08 19.32
N SER A 304 8.08 -14.50 18.12
CA SER A 304 9.36 -15.18 17.89
C SER A 304 10.43 -14.27 17.28
N LEU A 305 10.04 -13.13 16.71
CA LEU A 305 10.92 -12.15 16.04
C LEU A 305 11.07 -10.87 16.86
#